data_AF-A0A3D5FVT8-F1
#
_entry.id   AF-A0A3D5FVT8-F1
#
_cell.length_a   1.000
_cell.length_b   1.000
_cell.length_c   1.000
_cell.angle_alpha   90.00
_cell.angle_beta   90.00
_cell.angle_gamma   90.00
#
_symmetry.space_group_name_H-M   'P 1'
#
loop_
_entity.id
_entity.type
_entity.pdbx_description
1 polymer ?
#
loop_
_entity_poly.entity_id
_entity_poly.type
_entity_poly.pdbx_seq_one_letter_code
_entity_poly.pdbx_strand_id
1 'polypeptide(L)'
;MLDSLAAYVLSETDEGLRDSIDLVRAAHLHGRAAVLDVLVRVGYWDVDENLILHREQIPQVFTEQAEQLAAGLATTRPVWRGWPNWSQPSIGVSDETDSEICLRAWAVRRRREGWRLRLRLHVALPCLRLTPDGPLAEEISGRGIRVDLPDQPLPLIPPVLLRAASFTTLEY
;
A
#
# COMPACT_ATOMS: atom_id res chain seq x y z
N MET A 1 -17.04 20.10 -11.35
CA MET A 1 -17.91 20.83 -10.40
C MET A 1 -17.70 20.30 -8.99
N LEU A 2 -17.92 19.00 -8.73
CA LEU A 2 -17.63 18.39 -7.43
C LEU A 2 -16.15 18.49 -7.06
N ASP A 3 -15.24 18.29 -8.02
CA ASP A 3 -13.78 18.43 -7.79
C ASP A 3 -13.39 19.85 -7.32
N SER A 4 -14.08 20.87 -7.81
CA SER A 4 -13.85 22.27 -7.40
C SER A 4 -14.31 22.53 -5.96
N LEU A 5 -15.39 21.86 -5.53
CA LEU A 5 -15.87 21.88 -4.14
C LEU A 5 -14.95 21.06 -3.22
N ALA A 6 -14.46 19.91 -3.70
CA ALA A 6 -13.48 19.11 -3.00
C ALA A 6 -12.19 19.92 -2.78
N ALA A 7 -11.66 20.57 -3.81
CA ALA A 7 -10.51 21.47 -3.69
C ALA A 7 -10.74 22.60 -2.67
N TYR A 8 -11.96 23.15 -2.60
CA TYR A 8 -12.32 24.16 -1.60
C TYR A 8 -12.30 23.61 -0.17
N VAL A 9 -12.77 22.38 0.06
CA VAL A 9 -12.73 21.72 1.38
C VAL A 9 -11.29 21.36 1.79
N LEU A 10 -10.45 20.98 0.82
CA LEU A 10 -9.06 20.62 1.08
C LEU A 10 -8.18 21.83 1.37
N SER A 11 -8.45 22.98 0.74
CA SER A 11 -7.65 24.20 0.93
C SER A 11 -7.87 24.83 2.31
N GLU A 12 -6.78 25.26 2.95
CA GLU A 12 -6.83 26.06 4.18
C GLU A 12 -7.13 27.55 3.91
N THR A 13 -6.83 28.02 2.70
CA THR A 13 -7.02 29.42 2.28
C THR A 13 -8.03 29.55 1.15
N ASP A 14 -8.56 30.75 0.96
CA ASP A 14 -9.50 31.07 -0.12
C ASP A 14 -8.78 31.53 -1.41
N GLU A 15 -7.44 31.52 -1.41
CA GLU A 15 -6.65 31.99 -2.55
C GLU A 15 -6.84 31.09 -3.77
N GLY A 16 -7.12 31.69 -4.93
CA GLY A 16 -7.30 30.96 -6.19
C GLY A 16 -8.64 30.21 -6.33
N LEU A 17 -9.54 30.28 -5.36
CA LEU A 17 -10.79 29.49 -5.31
C LEU A 17 -12.07 30.32 -5.57
N ARG A 18 -11.96 31.44 -6.30
CA ARG A 18 -13.09 32.38 -6.52
C ARG A 18 -14.35 31.68 -7.05
N ASP A 19 -14.20 30.84 -8.06
CA ASP A 19 -15.32 30.14 -8.68
C ASP A 19 -16.01 29.17 -7.70
N SER A 20 -15.24 28.46 -6.88
CA SER A 20 -15.78 27.58 -5.84
C SER A 20 -16.51 28.37 -4.75
N ILE A 21 -15.98 29.53 -4.35
CA ILE A 21 -16.60 30.40 -3.33
C ILE A 21 -17.93 30.96 -3.82
N ASP A 22 -18.01 31.38 -5.08
CA ASP A 22 -19.25 31.88 -5.67
C ASP A 22 -20.31 30.78 -5.74
N LEU A 23 -19.90 29.55 -6.05
CA LEU A 23 -20.79 28.38 -6.08
C LEU A 23 -21.29 28.01 -4.68
N VAL A 24 -20.42 28.03 -3.67
CA VAL A 24 -20.75 27.82 -2.25
C VAL A 24 -21.75 28.87 -1.75
N ARG A 25 -21.54 30.14 -2.12
CA ARG A 25 -22.45 31.25 -1.78
C ARG A 25 -23.81 31.10 -2.46
N ALA A 26 -23.83 30.77 -3.76
CA ALA A 26 -25.06 30.56 -4.52
C ALA A 26 -25.89 29.39 -3.96
N ALA A 27 -25.22 28.36 -3.44
CA ALA A 27 -25.84 27.21 -2.78
C ALA A 27 -26.24 27.47 -1.31
N HIS A 28 -26.04 28.69 -0.79
CA HIS A 28 -26.23 29.03 0.63
C HIS A 28 -25.46 28.10 1.59
N LEU A 29 -24.32 27.57 1.17
CA LEU A 29 -23.47 26.73 2.00
C LEU A 29 -22.57 27.61 2.85
N HIS A 30 -22.64 27.43 4.16
CA HIS A 30 -21.92 28.27 5.12
C HIS A 30 -20.60 27.61 5.52
N GLY A 31 -19.59 27.77 4.65
CA GLY A 31 -18.21 27.37 4.90
C GLY A 31 -17.91 25.92 4.53
N ARG A 32 -16.63 25.53 4.72
CA ARG A 32 -16.07 24.24 4.28
C ARG A 32 -16.78 23.02 4.88
N ALA A 33 -17.20 23.08 6.14
CA ALA A 33 -17.93 21.99 6.79
C ALA A 33 -19.28 21.68 6.11
N ALA A 34 -20.03 22.73 5.72
CA ALA A 34 -21.28 22.54 5.00
C ALA A 34 -21.06 21.95 3.59
N VAL A 35 -19.95 22.30 2.94
CA VAL A 35 -19.56 21.71 1.65
C VAL A 35 -19.15 20.25 1.81
N LEU A 36 -18.38 19.92 2.85
CA LEU A 36 -18.03 18.54 3.18
C LEU A 36 -19.28 17.68 3.40
N ASP A 37 -20.24 18.15 4.20
CA ASP A 37 -21.50 17.45 4.44
C ASP A 37 -22.27 17.16 3.14
N VAL A 38 -22.24 18.11 2.19
CA VAL A 38 -22.85 17.91 0.87
C VAL A 38 -22.09 16.85 0.08
N LEU A 39 -20.76 16.95 0.00
CA LEU A 39 -19.90 15.99 -0.71
C LEU A 39 -20.10 14.56 -0.18
N VAL A 40 -20.24 14.41 1.14
CA VAL A 40 -20.54 13.13 1.78
C VAL A 40 -21.94 12.65 1.40
N ARG A 41 -22.96 13.51 1.48
CA ARG A 41 -24.35 13.13 1.15
C ARG A 41 -24.56 12.74 -0.30
N VAL A 42 -23.80 13.32 -1.23
CA VAL A 42 -23.87 12.96 -2.66
C VAL A 42 -22.98 11.76 -3.02
N GLY A 43 -22.27 11.20 -2.04
CA GLY A 43 -21.41 10.02 -2.22
C GLY A 43 -20.10 10.33 -2.95
N TYR A 44 -19.63 11.58 -2.93
CA TYR A 44 -18.32 11.92 -3.47
C TYR A 44 -17.19 11.48 -2.53
N TRP A 45 -17.42 11.59 -1.21
CA TRP A 45 -16.53 11.08 -0.17
C TRP A 45 -17.31 10.28 0.86
N ASP A 46 -16.64 9.36 1.53
CA ASP A 46 -17.21 8.65 2.67
C ASP A 46 -17.29 9.54 3.92
N VAL A 47 -18.16 9.14 4.86
CA VAL A 47 -18.32 9.86 6.14
C VAL A 47 -17.00 9.93 6.92
N ASP A 48 -16.21 8.87 6.83
CA ASP A 48 -14.93 8.71 7.52
C ASP A 48 -13.73 8.96 6.57
N GLU A 49 -13.95 9.69 5.47
CA GLU A 49 -12.92 9.98 4.47
C GLU A 49 -11.70 10.69 5.11
N ASN A 50 -10.51 10.16 4.82
CA ASN A 50 -9.28 10.73 5.33
C ASN A 50 -8.82 11.92 4.47
N LEU A 51 -9.33 13.11 4.80
CA LEU A 51 -9.01 14.35 4.09
C LEU A 51 -7.52 14.71 4.11
N ILE A 52 -6.73 14.21 5.07
CA ILE A 52 -5.29 14.45 5.13
C ILE A 52 -4.59 13.78 3.94
N LEU A 53 -5.02 12.56 3.57
CA LEU A 53 -4.44 11.86 2.42
C LEU A 53 -4.64 12.66 1.13
N HIS A 54 -5.81 13.27 0.96
CA HIS A 54 -6.09 14.14 -0.19
C HIS A 54 -5.30 15.45 -0.16
N ARG A 55 -5.17 16.09 1.01
CA ARG A 55 -4.41 17.35 1.17
C ARG A 55 -2.93 17.16 0.87
N GLU A 56 -2.34 16.11 1.41
CA GLU A 56 -0.92 15.77 1.24
C GLU A 56 -0.65 15.00 -0.05
N GLN A 57 -1.68 14.76 -0.87
CA GLN A 57 -1.60 14.02 -2.13
C GLN A 57 -0.96 12.64 -1.96
N ILE A 58 -1.22 11.98 -0.82
CA ILE A 58 -0.69 10.65 -0.52
C ILE A 58 -1.41 9.63 -1.42
N PRO A 59 -0.69 8.88 -2.27
CA PRO A 59 -1.32 7.92 -3.18
C PRO A 59 -2.00 6.77 -2.42
N GLN A 60 -3.32 6.68 -2.55
CA GLN A 60 -4.10 5.65 -1.86
C GLN A 60 -4.18 4.34 -2.66
N VAL A 61 -4.33 4.45 -3.98
CA VAL A 61 -4.45 3.32 -4.91
C VAL A 61 -3.30 3.32 -5.90
N PHE A 62 -2.95 2.14 -6.42
CA PHE A 62 -1.93 2.06 -7.47
C PHE A 62 -2.48 2.60 -8.79
N THR A 63 -1.60 3.15 -9.63
CA THR A 63 -2.01 3.48 -11.00
C THR A 63 -2.39 2.20 -11.74
N GLU A 64 -3.38 2.27 -12.64
CA GLU A 64 -3.82 1.12 -13.43
C GLU A 64 -2.65 0.47 -14.19
N GLN A 65 -1.73 1.28 -14.70
CA GLN A 65 -0.52 0.82 -15.35
C GLN A 65 0.40 0.04 -14.39
N ALA A 66 0.61 0.52 -13.16
CA ALA A 66 1.41 -0.18 -12.16
C ALA A 66 0.77 -1.51 -11.73
N GLU A 67 -0.55 -1.55 -11.59
CA GLU A 67 -1.28 -2.79 -11.26
C GLU A 67 -1.15 -3.84 -12.37
N GLN A 68 -1.32 -3.44 -13.63
CA GLN A 68 -1.14 -4.33 -14.78
C GLN A 68 0.28 -4.89 -14.86
N LEU A 69 1.30 -4.03 -14.66
CA LEU A 69 2.70 -4.45 -14.62
C LEU A 69 2.96 -5.43 -13.46
N ALA A 70 2.44 -5.13 -12.27
CA ALA A 70 2.58 -5.98 -11.09
C ALA A 70 1.94 -7.36 -11.29
N ALA A 71 0.75 -7.41 -11.87
CA ALA A 71 0.07 -8.66 -12.22
C ALA A 71 0.90 -9.49 -13.22
N GLY A 72 1.46 -8.86 -14.25
CA GLY A 72 2.37 -9.52 -15.18
C GLY A 72 3.60 -10.11 -14.48
N LEU A 73 4.29 -9.30 -13.69
CA LEU A 73 5.50 -9.70 -12.95
C LEU A 73 5.25 -10.79 -11.91
N ALA A 74 4.06 -10.83 -11.29
CA ALA A 74 3.67 -11.88 -10.35
C ALA A 74 3.71 -13.29 -10.96
N THR A 75 3.41 -13.41 -12.25
CA THR A 75 3.41 -14.70 -12.99
C THR A 75 4.79 -15.13 -13.47
N THR A 76 5.78 -14.22 -13.46
CA THR A 76 7.14 -14.53 -13.94
C THR A 76 7.90 -15.39 -12.94
N ARG A 77 9.13 -15.79 -13.27
CA ARG A 77 10.07 -16.32 -12.27
C ARG A 77 10.97 -15.18 -11.80
N PRO A 78 11.30 -15.10 -10.49
CA PRO A 78 12.22 -14.09 -10.01
C PRO A 78 13.59 -14.23 -10.70
N VAL A 79 14.25 -13.11 -10.95
CA VAL A 79 15.54 -13.04 -11.62
C VAL A 79 16.62 -13.51 -10.65
N TRP A 80 16.75 -14.83 -10.47
CA TRP A 80 17.69 -15.36 -9.50
C TRP A 80 18.05 -16.84 -9.73
N ARG A 81 19.33 -17.21 -9.53
CA ARG A 81 19.88 -18.58 -9.75
C ARG A 81 20.42 -19.21 -8.45
N GLY A 82 19.74 -20.26 -7.94
CA GLY A 82 20.29 -21.27 -7.03
C GLY A 82 20.36 -20.98 -5.51
N TRP A 83 19.24 -21.07 -4.78
CA TRP A 83 19.15 -20.73 -3.34
C TRP A 83 19.44 -22.05 -2.69
N PRO A 84 20.30 -22.11 -1.68
CA PRO A 84 20.44 -23.31 -0.91
C PRO A 84 19.07 -23.67 -0.36
N ASN A 85 18.48 -24.77 -0.82
CA ASN A 85 17.34 -25.34 -0.13
C ASN A 85 17.87 -25.88 1.20
N TRP A 86 17.56 -25.17 2.28
CA TRP A 86 18.03 -25.52 3.60
C TRP A 86 17.27 -26.69 4.23
N SER A 87 16.20 -27.18 3.56
CA SER A 87 15.36 -28.33 3.92
C SER A 87 15.09 -28.41 5.43
N GLN A 88 14.69 -27.29 6.02
CA GLN A 88 14.41 -27.19 7.46
C GLN A 88 12.99 -26.67 7.69
N PRO A 89 12.26 -27.23 8.67
CA PRO A 89 11.02 -26.63 9.14
C PRO A 89 11.29 -25.20 9.60
N SER A 90 10.46 -24.28 9.15
CA SER A 90 10.50 -22.86 9.52
C SER A 90 9.10 -22.42 9.92
N ILE A 91 9.00 -21.49 10.85
CA ILE A 91 7.74 -20.89 11.26
C ILE A 91 7.59 -19.59 10.48
N GLY A 92 6.55 -19.50 9.65
CA GLY A 92 6.19 -18.30 8.91
C GLY A 92 5.31 -17.36 9.74
N VAL A 93 5.36 -16.07 9.41
CA VAL A 93 4.42 -15.06 9.91
C VAL A 93 3.68 -14.47 8.73
N SER A 94 2.37 -14.72 8.72
CA SER A 94 1.46 -14.09 7.78
C SER A 94 1.24 -12.62 8.14
N ASP A 95 0.92 -11.82 7.13
CA ASP A 95 0.48 -10.44 7.30
C ASP A 95 -0.85 -10.42 8.06
N GLU A 96 -1.06 -9.36 8.84
CA GLU A 96 -2.25 -9.20 9.68
C GLU A 96 -3.50 -8.93 8.83
N THR A 97 -3.33 -8.30 7.66
CA THR A 97 -4.46 -7.92 6.79
C THR A 97 -4.66 -8.89 5.62
N ASP A 98 -3.67 -9.72 5.31
CA ASP A 98 -3.74 -10.71 4.23
C ASP A 98 -2.97 -11.99 4.59
N SER A 99 -3.71 -13.04 4.94
CA SER A 99 -3.14 -14.32 5.39
C SER A 99 -2.31 -15.04 4.32
N GLU A 100 -2.51 -14.72 3.03
CA GLU A 100 -1.73 -15.29 1.92
C GLU A 100 -0.35 -14.64 1.80
N ILE A 101 -0.14 -13.49 2.43
CA ILE A 101 1.15 -12.79 2.44
C ILE A 101 1.98 -13.31 3.61
N CYS A 102 3.06 -14.03 3.33
CA CYS A 102 4.02 -14.50 4.34
C CYS A 102 5.44 -14.14 3.92
N LEU A 103 5.92 -12.97 4.37
CA LEU A 103 7.21 -12.41 3.93
C LEU A 103 8.37 -12.72 4.88
N ARG A 104 8.09 -13.27 6.06
CA ARG A 104 9.09 -13.55 7.09
C ARG A 104 8.89 -14.94 7.64
N ALA A 105 9.98 -15.68 7.81
CA ALA A 105 9.97 -16.95 8.50
C ALA A 105 11.26 -17.12 9.30
N TRP A 106 11.23 -17.92 10.38
CA TRP A 106 12.44 -18.25 11.14
C TRP A 106 12.55 -19.72 11.45
N ALA A 107 13.79 -20.14 11.66
CA ALA A 107 14.12 -21.47 12.18
C ALA A 107 15.19 -21.35 13.25
N VAL A 108 15.01 -22.07 14.35
CA VAL A 108 15.99 -22.17 15.43
C VAL A 108 16.48 -23.61 15.52
N ARG A 109 17.80 -23.79 15.54
CA ARG A 109 18.42 -25.10 15.80
C ARG A 109 19.49 -24.99 16.88
N ARG A 110 19.54 -25.98 17.77
CA ARG A 110 20.67 -26.15 18.68
C ARG A 110 21.92 -26.56 17.88
N ARG A 111 23.08 -25.97 18.20
CA ARG A 111 24.39 -26.42 17.68
C ARG A 111 24.77 -27.74 18.37
N ARG A 112 25.47 -28.63 17.65
CA ARG A 112 25.91 -29.93 18.18
C ARG A 112 26.84 -29.81 19.39
N GLU A 113 27.59 -28.72 19.51
CA GLU A 113 28.46 -28.44 20.65
C GLU A 113 27.94 -27.26 21.48
N GLY A 114 27.62 -27.54 22.75
CA GLY A 114 27.24 -26.55 23.77
C GLY A 114 25.77 -26.13 23.79
N TRP A 115 25.53 -24.96 24.40
CA TRP A 115 24.21 -24.33 24.58
C TRP A 115 23.89 -23.29 23.51
N ARG A 116 24.68 -23.24 22.42
CA ARG A 116 24.52 -22.22 21.38
C ARG A 116 23.36 -22.56 20.45
N LEU A 117 22.52 -21.57 20.19
CA LEU A 117 21.45 -21.64 19.21
C LEU A 117 21.91 -21.00 17.89
N ARG A 118 21.45 -21.56 16.77
CA ARG A 118 21.54 -20.95 15.44
C ARG A 118 20.14 -20.52 15.05
N LEU A 119 19.92 -19.21 15.03
CA LEU A 119 18.75 -18.58 14.44
C LEU A 119 19.00 -18.37 12.95
N ARG A 120 18.00 -18.68 12.13
CA ARG A 120 17.94 -18.33 10.71
C ARG A 120 16.69 -17.52 10.48
N LEU A 121 16.85 -16.36 9.87
CA LEU A 121 15.77 -15.50 9.41
C LEU A 121 15.69 -15.64 7.89
N HIS A 122 14.49 -15.92 7.40
CA HIS A 122 14.16 -15.91 5.98
C HIS A 122 13.29 -14.69 5.72
N VAL A 123 13.63 -13.95 4.68
CA VAL A 123 12.90 -12.76 4.24
C VAL A 123 12.58 -12.94 2.77
N ALA A 124 11.31 -12.82 2.41
CA ALA A 124 10.87 -12.80 1.03
C ALA A 124 11.42 -11.54 0.34
N LEU A 125 11.85 -11.70 -0.91
CA LEU A 125 12.47 -10.64 -1.68
C LEU A 125 11.62 -10.34 -2.93
N PRO A 126 10.48 -9.64 -2.79
CA PRO A 126 9.63 -9.27 -3.93
C PRO A 126 10.39 -8.44 -4.98
N CYS A 127 11.42 -7.71 -4.55
CA CYS A 127 12.31 -6.95 -5.43
C CYS A 127 13.04 -7.81 -6.49
N LEU A 128 13.17 -9.12 -6.29
CA LEU A 128 13.75 -10.01 -7.32
C LEU A 128 12.85 -10.19 -8.54
N ARG A 129 11.60 -9.73 -8.47
CA ARG A 129 10.64 -9.71 -9.58
C ARG A 129 10.52 -8.35 -10.22
N LEU A 130 10.99 -7.30 -9.55
CA LEU A 130 10.85 -5.92 -10.01
C LEU A 130 11.98 -5.57 -10.98
N THR A 131 11.65 -4.77 -11.99
CA THR A 131 12.67 -4.01 -12.71
C THR A 131 13.03 -2.77 -11.88
N PRO A 132 14.32 -2.37 -11.84
CA PRO A 132 14.73 -1.19 -11.07
C PRO A 132 14.19 0.12 -11.67
N ASP A 133 13.82 0.09 -12.95
CA ASP A 133 13.29 1.23 -13.69
C ASP A 133 11.87 0.96 -14.20
N GLY A 134 11.15 2.05 -14.49
CA GLY A 134 9.83 2.04 -15.12
C GLY A 134 8.69 2.44 -14.18
N PRO A 135 7.45 2.49 -14.70
CA PRO A 135 6.32 3.12 -14.02
C PRO A 135 6.03 2.55 -12.63
N LEU A 136 6.14 1.22 -12.47
CA LEU A 136 5.93 0.56 -11.19
C LEU A 136 7.06 0.89 -10.18
N ALA A 137 8.31 0.95 -10.63
CA ALA A 137 9.43 1.28 -9.76
C ALA A 137 9.39 2.74 -9.31
N GLU A 138 9.03 3.65 -10.22
CA GLU A 138 8.80 5.06 -9.93
C GLU A 138 7.67 5.25 -8.92
N GLU A 139 6.56 4.53 -9.07
CA GLU A 139 5.45 4.62 -8.13
C GLU A 139 5.80 4.06 -6.75
N ILE A 140 6.47 2.91 -6.67
CA ILE A 140 6.96 2.35 -5.40
C ILE A 140 7.93 3.34 -4.73
N SER A 141 8.83 3.95 -5.50
CA SER A 141 9.75 4.96 -4.99
C SER A 141 9.03 6.22 -4.51
N GLY A 142 7.97 6.65 -5.21
CA GLY A 142 7.14 7.79 -4.83
C GLY A 142 6.34 7.56 -3.55
N ARG A 143 5.92 6.32 -3.29
CA ARG A 143 5.28 5.92 -2.02
C ARG A 143 6.26 5.90 -0.86
N GLY A 144 7.48 5.41 -1.08
CA GLY A 144 8.59 5.40 -0.11
C GLY A 144 8.43 4.41 1.05
N ILE A 145 7.29 4.41 1.73
CA ILE A 145 6.96 3.53 2.87
C ILE A 145 5.55 2.94 2.74
N ARG A 146 5.31 1.84 3.48
CA ARG A 146 3.94 1.40 3.80
C ARG A 146 3.42 2.30 4.92
N VAL A 147 2.17 2.76 4.79
CA VAL A 147 1.51 3.54 5.83
C VAL A 147 0.37 2.70 6.40
N ASP A 148 0.43 2.38 7.68
CA ASP A 148 -0.65 1.67 8.37
C ASP A 148 -1.58 2.70 9.03
N LEU A 149 -2.76 2.89 8.44
CA LEU A 149 -3.81 3.74 9.01
C LEU A 149 -4.83 2.87 9.77
N PRO A 150 -5.61 3.45 10.70
CA PRO A 150 -6.63 2.71 11.44
C PRO A 150 -7.73 2.10 10.56
N ASP A 151 -8.04 2.75 9.44
CA ASP A 151 -9.06 2.38 8.47
C ASP A 151 -8.53 1.40 7.41
N GLN A 152 -7.37 1.69 6.83
CA GLN A 152 -6.76 0.83 5.82
C GLN A 152 -5.22 0.96 5.75
N PRO A 153 -4.48 -0.12 5.49
CA PRO A 153 -3.07 0.00 5.14
C PRO A 153 -2.93 0.51 3.71
N LEU A 154 -2.01 1.46 3.49
CA LEU A 154 -1.54 1.88 2.18
C LEU A 154 -0.26 1.10 1.82
N PRO A 155 -0.35 0.09 0.95
CA PRO A 155 0.79 -0.77 0.64
C PRO A 155 1.88 -0.02 -0.16
N LEU A 156 3.14 -0.26 0.21
CA LEU A 156 4.31 0.22 -0.56
C LEU A 156 4.45 -0.50 -1.90
N ILE A 157 4.16 -1.81 -1.91
CA ILE A 157 4.30 -2.69 -3.07
C ILE A 157 2.93 -3.30 -3.36
N PRO A 158 2.52 -3.42 -4.63
CA PRO A 158 1.26 -4.07 -4.97
C PRO A 158 1.12 -5.45 -4.31
N PRO A 159 0.01 -5.73 -3.59
CA PRO A 159 -0.17 -6.99 -2.84
C PRO A 159 0.01 -8.25 -3.68
N VAL A 160 -0.32 -8.20 -4.98
CA VAL A 160 -0.12 -9.32 -5.92
C VAL A 160 1.35 -9.78 -6.00
N LEU A 161 2.31 -8.84 -5.90
CA LEU A 161 3.74 -9.17 -5.90
C LEU A 161 4.21 -9.72 -4.57
N LEU A 162 3.63 -9.23 -3.46
CA LEU A 162 3.91 -9.76 -2.13
C LEU A 162 3.45 -11.21 -2.03
N ARG A 163 2.23 -11.53 -2.48
CA ARG A 163 1.74 -12.91 -2.58
C ARG A 163 2.63 -13.78 -3.46
N ALA A 164 3.01 -13.31 -4.64
CA ALA A 164 3.89 -14.04 -5.55
C ALA A 164 5.33 -14.26 -5.03
N ALA A 165 5.74 -13.53 -4.00
CA ALA A 165 7.02 -13.67 -3.31
C ALA A 165 6.90 -14.37 -1.95
N SER A 166 5.68 -14.62 -1.47
CA SER A 166 5.43 -15.15 -0.14
C SER A 166 5.94 -16.57 0.00
N PHE A 167 6.38 -16.91 1.21
CA PHE A 167 6.69 -18.29 1.55
C PHE A 167 5.39 -19.09 1.51
N THR A 168 5.35 -20.13 0.69
CA THR A 168 4.19 -21.01 0.61
C THR A 168 4.22 -21.99 1.77
N THR A 169 3.08 -22.13 2.44
CA THR A 169 2.78 -23.35 3.20
C THR A 169 2.54 -24.44 2.17
N LEU A 170 3.47 -25.40 2.06
CA LEU A 170 3.13 -26.67 1.42
C LEU A 170 2.09 -27.32 2.34
N GLU A 171 0.82 -27.25 1.95
CA GLU A 171 -0.17 -28.22 2.43
C GLU A 171 0.33 -29.59 1.97
N TYR A 172 0.79 -30.40 2.92
CA TYR A 172 1.09 -31.80 2.71
C TYR A 172 -0.18 -32.63 2.92
#